data_AF-A0A6I0MQV4-F1
#
_entry.id   AF-A0A6I0MQV4-F1
#
_cell.length_a   1.000
_cell.length_b   1.000
_cell.length_c   1.000
_cell.angle_alpha   90.00
_cell.angle_beta   90.00
_cell.angle_gamma   90.00
#
_symmetry.space_group_name_H-M   'P 1'
#
loop_
_entity.id
_entity.type
_entity.pdbx_description
1 polymer ?
#
loop_
_entity_poly.entity_id
_entity_poly.type
_entity_poly.pdbx_seq_one_letter_code
_entity_poly.pdbx_strand_id
1 'polypeptide(L)'
;MQKDKLTFNDLPEVVGELCERISSMENLLTEKLHQQHNEVKKDTHVPMTVDEVCEYLGISKSSFYYKAKHGGIPIIKQGKHLFVYRDELDKWLESGRKGESPISIEEEHARMLATTRRKANPKSW
;
A
#
# COMPACT_ATOMS: atom_id res chain seq x y z
N MET A 1 4.58 -32.10 18.19
CA MET A 1 4.10 -31.61 19.50
C MET A 1 3.37 -32.73 20.17
N GLN A 2 3.90 -33.24 21.29
CA GLN A 2 3.16 -34.16 22.14
C GLN A 2 1.89 -33.42 22.59
N LYS A 3 0.72 -34.06 22.44
CA LYS A 3 -0.53 -33.56 23.01
C LYS A 3 -0.53 -34.02 24.46
N ASP A 4 0.13 -33.26 25.31
CA ASP A 4 -0.02 -33.44 26.75
C ASP A 4 -1.50 -33.24 27.08
N LYS A 5 -2.07 -34.18 27.82
CA LYS A 5 -3.48 -34.14 28.23
C LYS A 5 -3.64 -32.95 29.19
N LEU A 6 -3.96 -31.79 28.63
CA LEU A 6 -4.31 -30.59 29.39
C LEU A 6 -5.45 -30.96 30.35
N THR A 7 -5.24 -30.71 31.64
CA THR A 7 -6.28 -30.87 32.66
C THR A 7 -6.88 -29.53 33.01
N PHE A 8 -8.02 -29.53 33.70
CA PHE A 8 -8.68 -28.29 34.11
C PHE A 8 -7.82 -27.47 35.09
N ASN A 9 -6.91 -28.11 35.82
CA ASN A 9 -6.00 -27.43 36.76
C ASN A 9 -4.92 -26.61 36.05
N ASP A 10 -4.62 -26.94 34.79
CA ASP A 10 -3.59 -26.28 33.99
C ASP A 10 -4.16 -25.05 33.24
N LEU A 11 -5.48 -24.82 33.33
CA LEU A 11 -6.14 -23.69 32.66
C LEU A 11 -5.58 -22.33 33.05
N PRO A 12 -5.34 -22.01 34.34
CA PRO A 12 -4.78 -20.71 34.71
C PRO A 12 -3.41 -20.46 34.07
N GLU A 13 -2.57 -21.49 34.01
CA GLU A 13 -1.22 -21.42 33.45
C GLU A 13 -1.25 -21.23 31.93
N VAL A 14 -2.05 -22.04 31.23
CA VAL A 14 -2.18 -21.97 29.77
C VAL A 14 -2.83 -20.67 29.31
N VAL A 15 -3.81 -20.16 30.06
CA VAL A 15 -4.41 -18.83 29.78
C VAL A 15 -3.38 -17.73 30.02
N GLY A 16 -2.53 -17.84 31.05
CA GLY A 16 -1.41 -16.93 31.28
C GLY A 16 -0.45 -16.89 30.09
N GLU A 17 0.01 -18.05 29.62
CA GLU A 17 0.91 -18.16 28.47
C GLU A 17 0.26 -17.59 27.19
N LEU A 18 -1.03 -17.87 26.97
CA LEU A 18 -1.77 -17.33 25.84
C LEU A 18 -1.85 -15.80 25.88
N CYS A 19 -2.13 -15.22 27.05
CA CYS A 19 -2.16 -13.77 27.24
C CYS A 19 -0.79 -13.15 26.94
N GLU A 20 0.30 -13.72 27.45
CA GLU A 20 1.67 -13.24 27.17
C GLU A 20 2.00 -13.32 25.68
N ARG A 21 1.60 -14.41 25.02
CA ARG A 21 1.85 -14.61 23.59
C ARG A 21 1.03 -13.65 22.72
N ILE A 22 -0.21 -13.36 23.11
CA ILE A 22 -1.05 -12.34 22.48
C ILE A 22 -0.41 -10.97 22.65
N SER A 23 0.00 -10.59 23.87
CA SER A 23 0.66 -9.29 24.10
C SER A 23 1.97 -9.15 23.32
N SER A 24 2.75 -10.23 23.19
CA SER A 24 3.95 -10.24 22.35
C SER A 24 3.61 -10.00 20.87
N MET A 25 2.58 -10.65 20.36
CA MET A 25 2.10 -10.43 18.99
C MET A 25 1.58 -9.01 18.79
N GLU A 26 0.79 -8.49 19.73
CA GLU A 26 0.28 -7.11 19.70
C GLU A 26 1.42 -6.09 19.64
N ASN A 27 2.46 -6.28 20.45
CA ASN A 27 3.65 -5.42 20.44
C ASN A 27 4.40 -5.49 19.11
N LEU A 28 4.62 -6.70 18.55
CA LEU A 28 5.28 -6.87 17.25
C LEU A 28 4.50 -6.22 16.09
N LEU A 29 3.16 -6.36 16.10
CA LEU A 29 2.30 -5.71 15.12
C LEU A 29 2.36 -4.19 15.25
N THR A 30 2.28 -3.69 16.48
CA THR A 30 2.40 -2.25 16.77
C THR A 30 3.74 -1.71 16.31
N GLU A 31 4.84 -2.41 16.57
CA GLU A 31 6.17 -2.02 16.12
C GLU A 31 6.30 -2.03 14.59
N LYS A 32 5.77 -3.06 13.90
CA LYS A 32 5.75 -3.11 12.43
C LYS A 32 4.90 -2.01 11.81
N LEU A 33 3.73 -1.73 12.37
CA LEU A 33 2.88 -0.63 11.91
C LEU A 33 3.57 0.72 12.11
N HIS A 34 4.23 0.92 13.25
CA HIS A 34 5.05 2.10 13.49
C HIS A 34 6.24 2.16 12.53
N GLN A 35 6.90 1.05 12.18
CA GLN A 35 7.98 1.02 11.18
C GLN A 35 7.45 1.32 9.77
N GLN A 36 6.28 0.80 9.38
CA GLN A 36 5.65 1.12 8.10
C GLN A 36 5.17 2.58 8.04
N HIS A 37 4.75 3.15 9.17
CA HIS A 37 4.31 4.55 9.24
C HIS A 37 5.48 5.54 9.45
N ASN A 38 6.58 5.07 10.07
CA ASN A 38 7.87 5.76 10.19
C ASN A 38 8.85 5.43 9.04
N GLU A 39 8.47 4.60 8.07
CA GLU A 39 8.81 4.87 6.68
C GLU A 39 8.09 6.17 6.35
N VAL A 40 8.72 7.23 6.86
CA VAL A 40 8.51 8.62 6.59
C VAL A 40 7.98 8.67 5.17
N LYS A 41 6.84 9.34 4.96
CA LYS A 41 6.62 10.08 3.73
C LYS A 41 7.89 10.89 3.54
N LYS A 42 8.96 10.28 3.02
CA LYS A 42 10.13 10.96 2.50
C LYS A 42 9.47 12.00 1.66
N ASP A 43 9.82 13.26 1.89
CA ASP A 43 9.25 14.36 1.15
C ASP A 43 9.75 14.20 -0.30
N THR A 44 9.16 13.24 -1.02
CA THR A 44 9.45 12.87 -2.40
C THR A 44 8.75 13.83 -3.34
N HIS A 45 8.10 14.85 -2.78
CA HIS A 45 7.57 16.01 -3.47
C HIS A 45 8.70 16.95 -3.90
N VAL A 46 9.66 16.37 -4.62
CA VAL A 46 10.80 17.08 -5.19
C VAL A 46 10.41 17.50 -6.60
N PRO A 47 10.41 18.81 -6.91
CA PRO A 47 10.11 19.27 -8.26
C PRO A 47 11.27 18.91 -9.18
N MET A 48 10.96 18.18 -10.25
CA MET A 48 11.89 17.86 -11.33
C MET A 48 11.67 18.80 -12.50
N THR A 49 12.76 19.24 -13.10
CA THR A 49 12.79 19.99 -14.36
C THR A 49 12.50 19.08 -15.54
N VAL A 50 12.20 19.67 -16.70
CA VAL A 50 11.98 18.93 -17.95
C VAL A 50 13.15 17.98 -18.28
N ASP A 51 14.38 18.42 -18.04
CA ASP A 51 15.57 17.64 -18.40
C ASP A 51 15.73 16.42 -17.50
N GLU A 52 15.52 16.58 -16.19
CA GLU A 52 15.52 15.47 -15.23
C GLU A 52 14.40 14.47 -15.51
N VAL A 53 13.21 14.95 -15.90
CA VAL A 53 12.09 14.06 -16.28
C VAL A 53 12.40 13.29 -17.57
N CYS A 54 13.04 13.94 -18.55
CA CYS A 54 13.45 13.29 -19.79
C CYS A 54 14.48 12.19 -19.53
N GLU A 55 15.46 12.45 -18.66
CA GLU A 55 16.45 11.47 -18.24
C GLU A 55 15.81 10.32 -17.45
N TYR A 56 14.89 10.63 -16.53
CA TYR A 56 14.18 9.64 -15.74
C TYR A 56 13.32 8.69 -16.58
N LEU A 57 12.57 9.23 -17.54
CA LEU A 57 11.70 8.44 -18.42
C LEU A 57 12.45 7.85 -19.63
N GLY A 58 13.67 8.29 -19.90
CA GLY A 58 14.43 7.90 -21.10
C GLY A 58 13.82 8.39 -22.40
N ILE A 59 13.16 9.56 -22.41
CA ILE A 59 12.49 10.13 -23.58
C ILE A 59 13.14 11.44 -24.04
N SER A 60 12.95 11.80 -25.30
CA SER A 60 13.41 13.10 -25.83
C SER A 60 12.52 14.26 -25.35
N LYS A 61 13.09 15.48 -25.30
CA LYS A 61 12.35 16.71 -24.93
C LYS A 61 11.12 16.94 -25.82
N SER A 62 11.22 16.64 -27.11
CA SER A 62 10.08 16.75 -28.04
C SER A 62 8.96 15.77 -27.68
N SER A 63 9.30 14.53 -27.29
CA SER A 63 8.32 13.55 -26.81
C SER A 63 7.70 13.97 -25.48
N PHE A 64 8.49 14.55 -24.57
CA PHE A 64 7.99 15.15 -23.34
C PHE A 64 6.95 16.23 -23.65
N TYR A 65 7.28 17.23 -24.49
CA TYR A 65 6.34 18.31 -24.82
C TYR A 65 5.08 17.81 -25.54
N TYR A 66 5.22 16.80 -26.41
CA TYR A 66 4.08 16.15 -27.04
C TYR A 66 3.15 15.53 -25.98
N LYS A 67 3.69 14.73 -25.05
CA LYS A 67 2.91 14.10 -23.97
C LYS A 67 2.31 15.14 -23.01
N ALA A 68 3.07 16.16 -22.64
CA ALA A 68 2.62 17.25 -21.78
C ALA A 68 1.42 18.00 -22.40
N LYS A 69 1.43 18.24 -23.72
CA LYS A 69 0.33 18.89 -24.44
C LYS A 69 -0.91 18.01 -24.55
N HIS A 70 -0.74 16.70 -24.72
CA HIS A 70 -1.83 15.75 -24.93
C HIS A 70 -2.33 15.09 -23.63
N GLY A 71 -2.01 15.66 -22.46
CA GLY A 71 -2.53 15.21 -21.16
C GLY A 71 -1.89 13.93 -20.63
N GLY A 72 -0.71 13.58 -21.13
CA GLY A 72 -0.03 12.34 -20.82
C GLY A 72 1.03 12.43 -19.73
N ILE A 73 1.27 13.56 -19.06
CA ILE A 73 2.23 13.69 -17.93
C ILE A 73 1.67 14.74 -16.95
N PRO A 74 1.72 14.51 -15.62
CA PRO A 74 1.30 15.50 -14.62
C PRO A 74 2.30 16.67 -14.59
N ILE A 75 1.96 17.79 -15.24
CA ILE A 75 2.83 18.97 -15.35
C ILE A 75 2.31 20.14 -14.53
N ILE A 76 3.24 20.88 -13.92
CA ILE A 76 2.98 22.12 -13.19
C ILE A 76 3.69 23.25 -13.91
N LYS A 77 2.93 24.27 -14.30
CA LYS A 77 3.46 25.45 -15.00
C LYS A 77 3.71 26.58 -14.01
N GLN A 78 4.97 26.98 -13.89
CA GLN A 78 5.40 28.15 -13.13
C GLN A 78 6.01 29.16 -14.10
N GLY A 79 5.18 30.10 -14.57
CA GLY A 79 5.58 31.06 -15.61
C GLY A 79 5.96 30.35 -16.92
N LYS A 80 7.23 30.53 -17.35
CA LYS A 80 7.78 29.88 -18.55
C LYS A 80 8.30 28.46 -18.30
N HIS A 81 8.45 28.06 -17.03
CA HIS A 81 9.04 26.79 -16.65
C HIS A 81 7.95 25.73 -16.39
N LEU A 82 8.27 24.50 -16.75
CA LEU A 82 7.47 23.32 -16.45
C LEU A 82 8.22 22.47 -15.43
N PHE A 83 7.49 22.03 -14.41
CA PHE A 83 7.96 21.13 -13.37
C PHE A 83 7.04 19.92 -13.28
N VAL A 84 7.59 18.83 -12.76
CA VAL A 84 6.85 17.61 -12.45
C VAL A 84 7.33 17.14 -11.09
N TYR A 85 6.43 16.84 -10.17
CA TYR A 85 6.85 16.21 -8.91
C TYR A 85 7.14 14.74 -9.14
N ARG A 86 8.23 14.26 -8.54
CA ARG A 86 8.65 12.87 -8.69
C ARG A 86 7.57 11.89 -8.22
N ASP A 87 6.95 12.15 -7.08
CA ASP A 87 5.90 11.29 -6.54
C ASP A 87 4.64 11.24 -7.42
N GLU A 88 4.27 12.37 -8.04
CA GLU A 88 3.17 12.44 -9.00
C GLU A 88 3.51 11.71 -10.30
N LEU A 89 4.76 11.82 -10.77
CA LEU A 89 5.24 11.10 -11.94
C LEU A 89 5.23 9.59 -11.72
N ASP A 90 5.67 9.14 -10.55
CA ASP A 90 5.66 7.74 -10.16
C ASP A 90 4.22 7.21 -10.12
N LYS A 91 3.32 7.86 -9.38
CA LYS A 91 1.88 7.51 -9.34
C LYS A 91 1.26 7.47 -10.75
N TRP A 92 1.62 8.42 -11.60
CA TRP A 92 1.16 8.45 -12.99
C TRP A 92 1.63 7.21 -13.77
N LEU A 93 2.90 6.80 -13.63
CA LEU A 93 3.42 5.56 -14.23
C LEU A 93 2.68 4.32 -13.72
N GLU A 94 2.33 4.28 -12.44
CA GLU A 94 1.56 3.18 -11.86
C GLU A 94 0.15 3.10 -12.45
N SER A 95 -0.50 4.24 -12.65
CA SER A 95 -1.84 4.34 -13.24
C SER A 95 -1.89 3.98 -14.73
N GLY A 96 -0.77 4.18 -15.45
CA GLY A 96 -0.65 3.88 -16.89
C GLY A 96 -0.39 2.41 -17.21
N ARG A 97 -0.30 1.52 -16.21
CA ARG A 97 -0.10 0.08 -16.44
C ARG A 97 -1.33 -0.51 -17.14
N LYS A 98 -1.11 -1.18 -18.27
CA LYS A 98 -2.14 -1.95 -18.99
C LYS A 98 -2.37 -3.36 -18.42
N GLY A 99 -1.79 -3.68 -17.26
CA GLY A 99 -1.98 -4.94 -16.54
C GLY A 99 -2.51 -4.66 -15.13
N GLU A 100 -3.14 -5.65 -14.51
CA GLU A 100 -3.61 -5.53 -13.13
C GLU A 100 -2.43 -5.16 -12.21
N SER A 101 -2.56 -4.05 -11.49
CA SER A 101 -1.64 -3.71 -10.40
C SER A 101 -1.62 -4.88 -9.44
N PRO A 102 -0.44 -5.37 -8.99
CA PRO A 102 -0.39 -6.31 -7.89
C PRO A 102 -1.18 -5.73 -6.72
N ILE A 103 -2.33 -6.34 -6.44
CA ILE A 103 -3.23 -5.88 -5.39
C ILE A 103 -2.51 -6.21 -4.07
N SER A 104 -2.46 -5.26 -3.14
CA SER A 104 -1.92 -5.58 -1.81
C SER A 104 -2.72 -6.73 -1.20
N ILE A 105 -2.07 -7.58 -0.42
CA ILE A 105 -2.70 -8.74 0.22
C ILE A 105 -3.94 -8.30 1.03
N GLU A 106 -3.88 -7.16 1.73
CA GLU A 106 -5.05 -6.59 2.43
C GLU A 106 -6.21 -6.24 1.49
N GLU A 107 -5.93 -5.65 0.33
CA GLU A 107 -6.96 -5.20 -0.61
C GLU A 107 -7.59 -6.38 -1.36
N GLU A 108 -6.80 -7.42 -1.67
CA GLU A 108 -7.30 -8.68 -2.22
C GLU A 108 -8.20 -9.40 -1.20
N HIS A 109 -7.78 -9.44 0.07
CA HIS A 109 -8.58 -10.01 1.15
C HIS A 109 -9.89 -9.26 1.39
N ALA A 110 -9.87 -7.92 1.34
CA ALA A 110 -11.08 -7.10 1.43
C ALA A 110 -12.06 -7.37 0.27
N ARG A 111 -11.56 -7.53 -0.97
CA ARG A 111 -12.39 -7.93 -2.12
C ARG A 111 -13.01 -9.31 -1.92
N MET A 112 -12.24 -10.30 -1.45
CA MET A 112 -12.75 -11.63 -1.12
C MET A 112 -13.87 -11.57 -0.06
N LEU A 113 -13.68 -10.80 1.03
CA LEU A 113 -14.71 -10.62 2.05
C LEU A 113 -15.97 -9.91 1.53
N ALA A 114 -15.82 -8.92 0.65
CA ALA A 114 -16.94 -8.19 0.06
C ALA A 114 -17.82 -9.10 -0.83
N THR A 115 -17.20 -9.98 -1.62
CA THR A 115 -17.95 -10.95 -2.47
C THR A 115 -18.67 -12.03 -1.66
N THR A 116 -18.17 -12.36 -0.47
CA THR A 116 -18.70 -13.45 0.37
C THR A 116 -19.85 -13.01 1.29
N ARG A 117 -20.25 -11.74 1.28
CA ARG A 117 -21.42 -11.23 2.03
C ARG A 117 -22.76 -11.68 1.41
N ARG A 118 -23.04 -12.99 1.42
CA ARG A 118 -24.44 -13.47 1.34
C ARG A 118 -24.99 -13.57 2.76
N LYS A 119 -26.01 -12.78 3.09
CA LYS A 119 -26.78 -13.00 4.31
C LYS A 119 -27.55 -14.31 4.16
N ALA A 120 -27.50 -15.16 5.18
CA ALA A 120 -28.39 -16.31 5.25
C ALA A 120 -29.84 -15.80 5.26
N ASN A 121 -30.69 -16.36 4.38
CA ASN A 121 -32.11 -16.04 4.37
C ASN A 121 -32.70 -16.45 5.74
N PRO A 122 -33.36 -15.53 6.48
CA PRO A 122 -33.97 -15.90 7.75
C PRO A 122 -34.98 -17.02 7.50
N LYS A 123 -34.72 -18.18 8.09
CA LYS A 123 -35.63 -19.33 8.05
C LYS A 123 -36.73 -19.03 9.06
N SER A 124 -37.92 -18.67 8.59
CA SER A 124 -39.12 -18.65 9.43
C SER A 124 -39.47 -20.10 9.78
N TRP A 125 -39.07 -20.53 10.97
CA TRP A 125 -39.67 -21.69 11.62
C TRP A 125 -40.85 -21.21 12.47
#